data_AF-A0A5C7RF80-F1
#
_entry.id   AF-A0A5C7RF80-F1
#
_cell.length_a   1.000
_cell.length_b   1.000
_cell.length_c   1.000
_cell.angle_alpha   90.00
_cell.angle_beta   90.00
_cell.angle_gamma   90.00
#
_symmetry.space_group_name_H-M   'P 1'
#
loop_
_entity.id
_entity.type
_entity.pdbx_description
1 polymer ?
#
loop_
_entity_poly.entity_id
_entity_poly.type
_entity_poly.pdbx_seq_one_letter_code
_entity_poly.pdbx_strand_id
1 'polypeptide(L)'
;MIDASTATSRGKTPVQMLEALDRIGEMAHGEKEKLSWARIEAFERRELAFDGLHLGQTDLPIGRLLDLLENEPALLPPRTGHMGNWTDIVNGRAGAMDFNRASTIRGRGYPLIYAFTQTEDVALSQGDWVYMPGSFVEAGQRAVLDLRVWNGRQFERCDRTSPRFLPFVMAEVEDGLRPLTQVQWRRIQGLGGLSFGLEARVLMEDERLVRDMLAAAIEDASAQTNARAAFQDVISHQVSIDGRMSREDVERVGKGYRIGAVDYPDLDALVDAAMLPLRAVAEPEAFFAGIDAIPTDMPLMASTLTRIVLGMRHSHYPHARIDRDTMTRPFSPHFHWGARDMAGYPPVRGGYFLSRNRIKGLARISQAILDRTPQADPLLFLMMPVVIFMLCPTSAHEDDARLVEDLIASIRRTVGQGRTARAQMPETRAVVGEWLQSVEGRISDYFLDRFHRRRSVLHRGALPAYSDPVEPQGFREMTMRQACMTVGALVEALTDEDQLAVA
;
A
#
# COMPACT_ATOMS: atom_id res chain seq x y z
N MET A 1 20.36 4.53 -33.00
CA MET A 1 21.64 4.00 -32.51
C MET A 1 21.82 4.52 -31.10
N ILE A 2 21.47 3.69 -30.11
CA ILE A 2 21.68 3.99 -28.69
C ILE A 2 22.96 3.26 -28.31
N ASP A 3 23.87 4.01 -27.72
CA ASP A 3 25.23 3.61 -27.40
C ASP A 3 25.22 2.43 -26.42
N ALA A 4 25.77 1.30 -26.86
CA ALA A 4 25.88 0.07 -26.09
C ALA A 4 27.19 0.09 -25.30
N SER A 5 27.39 1.07 -24.42
CA SER A 5 28.53 1.09 -23.50
C SER A 5 28.28 1.92 -22.24
N THR A 6 27.28 1.53 -21.46
CA THR A 6 27.36 1.74 -20.01
C THR A 6 27.47 0.37 -19.39
N ALA A 7 28.67 0.03 -18.91
CA ALA A 7 28.84 -1.05 -17.95
C ALA A 7 27.90 -0.75 -16.77
N THR A 8 26.74 -1.39 -16.76
CA THR A 8 25.80 -1.33 -15.66
C THR A 8 26.54 -1.84 -14.44
N SER A 9 26.82 -0.97 -13.48
CA SER A 9 27.29 -1.41 -12.17
C SER A 9 26.28 -2.45 -11.70
N ARG A 10 26.72 -3.71 -11.53
CA ARG A 10 25.85 -4.76 -10.99
C ARG A 10 25.34 -4.26 -9.64
N GLY A 11 24.04 -4.02 -9.54
CA GLY A 11 23.40 -3.62 -8.29
C GLY A 11 23.64 -4.66 -7.19
N LYS A 12 23.33 -4.31 -5.94
CA LYS A 12 23.46 -5.25 -4.82
C LYS A 12 22.55 -6.46 -5.02
N THR A 13 23.02 -7.64 -4.63
CA THR A 13 22.15 -8.83 -4.54
C THR A 13 21.17 -8.71 -3.37
N PRO A 14 20.09 -9.51 -3.32
CA PRO A 14 19.16 -9.51 -2.19
C PRO A 14 19.83 -9.68 -0.83
N VAL A 15 20.84 -10.57 -0.75
CA VAL A 15 21.62 -10.79 0.48
C VAL A 15 22.45 -9.55 0.82
N GLN A 16 23.17 -8.98 -0.15
CA GLN A 16 23.96 -7.76 0.04
C GLN A 16 23.10 -6.57 0.46
N MET A 17 21.86 -6.45 -0.04
CA MET A 17 20.91 -5.44 0.42
C MET A 17 20.56 -5.62 1.90
N LEU A 18 20.28 -6.85 2.35
CA LEU A 18 19.99 -7.10 3.77
C LEU A 18 21.22 -6.90 4.66
N GLU A 19 22.42 -7.30 4.23
CA GLU A 19 23.68 -7.01 4.94
C GLU A 19 23.91 -5.51 5.06
N ALA A 20 23.68 -4.78 3.96
CA ALA A 20 23.76 -3.33 3.92
C ALA A 20 22.75 -2.66 4.86
N LEU A 21 21.71 -3.35 5.33
CA LEU A 21 20.75 -2.88 6.34
C LEU A 21 20.94 -3.54 7.73
N ASP A 22 21.98 -4.37 7.91
CA ASP A 22 22.19 -5.20 9.09
C ASP A 22 20.94 -6.05 9.45
N ARG A 23 20.28 -6.60 8.44
CA ARG A 23 19.04 -7.41 8.59
C ARG A 23 19.28 -8.91 8.50
N ILE A 24 20.54 -9.36 8.54
CA ILE A 24 20.91 -10.77 8.62
C ILE A 24 21.61 -11.04 9.95
N GLY A 25 21.27 -12.15 10.61
CA GLY A 25 21.95 -12.62 11.82
C GLY A 25 21.02 -13.27 12.82
N GLU A 26 21.56 -13.59 13.99
CA GLU A 26 20.83 -14.13 15.14
C GLU A 26 20.53 -13.04 16.16
N MET A 27 19.40 -13.17 16.85
CA MET A 27 18.93 -12.21 17.86
C MET A 27 19.01 -12.84 19.25
N ALA A 28 19.45 -12.07 20.25
CA ALA A 28 19.47 -12.51 21.65
C ALA A 28 18.06 -12.57 22.30
N HIS A 29 17.02 -11.97 21.69
CA HIS A 29 15.76 -11.67 22.38
C HIS A 29 14.44 -11.99 21.64
N GLY A 30 14.44 -12.88 20.64
CA GLY A 30 13.20 -13.44 20.08
C GLY A 30 12.27 -12.49 19.30
N GLU A 31 12.60 -11.20 19.17
CA GLU A 31 11.93 -10.28 18.24
C GLU A 31 12.44 -10.53 16.81
N LYS A 32 11.52 -10.59 15.82
CA LYS A 32 11.85 -10.83 14.39
C LYS A 32 12.39 -9.56 13.72
N GLU A 33 13.56 -9.10 14.13
CA GLU A 33 14.21 -7.92 13.52
C GLU A 33 15.20 -8.27 12.40
N LYS A 34 15.70 -9.51 12.39
CA LYS A 34 16.69 -10.02 11.45
C LYS A 34 16.25 -11.35 10.88
N LEU A 35 16.71 -11.64 9.67
CA LEU A 35 16.59 -12.92 9.00
C LEU A 35 17.80 -13.80 9.36
N SER A 36 17.59 -15.02 9.82
CA SER A 36 18.70 -15.95 10.09
C SER A 36 19.24 -16.57 8.80
N TRP A 37 20.51 -16.96 8.82
CA TRP A 37 21.13 -17.68 7.69
C TRP A 37 20.37 -18.95 7.31
N ALA A 38 19.88 -19.71 8.29
CA ALA A 38 19.05 -20.90 8.02
C ALA A 38 17.78 -20.58 7.20
N ARG A 39 17.18 -19.39 7.37
CA ARG A 39 16.02 -18.98 6.55
C ARG A 39 16.43 -18.56 5.14
N ILE A 40 17.61 -17.93 4.99
CA ILE A 40 18.18 -17.61 3.67
C ILE A 40 18.45 -18.90 2.88
N GLU A 41 19.05 -19.90 3.52
CA GLU A 41 19.27 -21.20 2.89
C GLU A 41 17.95 -21.91 2.55
N ALA A 42 16.93 -21.79 3.40
CA ALA A 42 15.60 -22.34 3.10
C ALA A 42 14.93 -21.65 1.90
N PHE A 43 15.13 -20.34 1.72
CA PHE A 43 14.72 -19.63 0.50
C PHE A 43 15.46 -20.16 -0.73
N GLU A 44 16.78 -20.34 -0.63
CA GLU A 44 17.62 -20.85 -1.72
C GLU A 44 17.19 -22.25 -2.16
N ARG A 45 16.89 -23.13 -1.20
CA ARG A 45 16.33 -24.48 -1.45
C ARG A 45 14.85 -24.47 -1.83
N ARG A 46 14.19 -23.30 -1.84
CA ARG A 46 12.75 -23.12 -2.11
C ARG A 46 11.83 -23.86 -1.13
N GLU A 47 12.33 -24.20 0.05
CA GLU A 47 11.57 -24.78 1.17
C GLU A 47 10.78 -23.71 1.95
N LEU A 48 11.15 -22.44 1.75
CA LEU A 48 10.47 -21.27 2.29
C LEU A 48 10.04 -20.36 1.15
N ALA A 49 8.73 -20.22 0.91
CA ALA A 49 8.22 -19.35 -0.15
C ALA A 49 7.99 -17.89 0.26
N PHE A 50 7.78 -17.63 1.55
CA PHE A 50 7.52 -16.27 2.03
C PHE A 50 7.98 -16.03 3.47
N ASP A 51 8.50 -14.84 3.71
CA ASP A 51 8.67 -14.25 5.04
C ASP A 51 8.51 -12.72 4.97
N GLY A 52 8.39 -12.08 6.13
CA GLY A 52 8.25 -10.64 6.21
C GLY A 52 9.09 -10.03 7.33
N LEU A 53 9.71 -8.90 7.03
CA LEU A 53 10.39 -8.03 7.99
C LEU A 53 9.66 -6.70 8.07
N HIS A 54 9.27 -6.30 9.28
CA HIS A 54 8.62 -5.03 9.52
C HIS A 54 9.64 -4.00 10.00
N LEU A 55 10.13 -3.12 9.12
CA LEU A 55 11.24 -2.22 9.45
C LEU A 55 10.88 -1.19 10.52
N GLY A 56 9.61 -0.83 10.70
CA GLY A 56 9.18 0.02 11.82
C GLY A 56 9.45 -0.55 13.21
N GLN A 57 9.81 -1.83 13.32
CA GLN A 57 10.12 -2.48 14.60
C GLN A 57 11.63 -2.56 14.85
N THR A 58 12.47 -2.05 13.95
CA THR A 58 13.92 -2.24 14.01
C THR A 58 14.66 -0.96 14.40
N ASP A 59 15.84 -1.14 14.97
CA ASP A 59 16.79 -0.04 15.21
C ASP A 59 17.58 0.37 13.94
N LEU A 60 17.05 0.09 12.74
CA LEU A 60 17.63 0.53 11.47
C LEU A 60 17.56 2.06 11.34
N PRO A 61 18.68 2.78 11.16
CA PRO A 61 18.64 4.22 10.87
C PRO A 61 17.88 4.52 9.58
N ILE A 62 17.03 5.56 9.59
CA ILE A 62 16.23 5.97 8.43
C ILE A 62 17.15 6.31 7.25
N GLY A 63 18.20 7.10 7.49
CA GLY A 63 19.16 7.50 6.48
C GLY A 63 19.78 6.31 5.75
N ARG A 64 20.12 5.24 6.47
CA ARG A 64 20.70 4.02 5.90
C ARG A 64 19.74 3.31 4.94
N LEU A 65 18.44 3.30 5.24
CA LEU A 65 17.42 2.81 4.32
C LEU A 65 17.30 3.71 3.09
N LEU A 66 17.18 5.03 3.30
CA LEU A 66 17.04 5.99 2.21
C LEU A 66 18.27 5.99 1.28
N ASP A 67 19.48 5.92 1.84
CA ASP A 67 20.72 5.79 1.09
C ASP A 67 20.74 4.51 0.25
N LEU A 68 20.24 3.38 0.77
CA LEU A 68 20.13 2.16 -0.03
C LEU A 68 19.20 2.37 -1.22
N LEU A 69 18.01 2.95 -1.01
CA LEU A 69 17.04 3.17 -2.08
C LEU A 69 17.55 4.17 -3.13
N GLU A 70 18.20 5.25 -2.69
CA GLU A 70 18.75 6.28 -3.56
C GLU A 70 19.97 5.79 -4.37
N ASN A 71 20.74 4.82 -3.84
CA ASN A 71 21.96 4.31 -4.46
C ASN A 71 21.81 2.96 -5.18
N GLU A 72 20.62 2.37 -5.22
CA GLU A 72 20.33 1.14 -5.99
C GLU A 72 19.37 1.46 -7.16
N PRO A 73 19.89 1.87 -8.33
CA PRO A 73 19.07 2.48 -9.40
C PRO A 73 17.95 1.59 -9.94
N ALA A 74 18.10 0.27 -9.84
CA ALA A 74 17.05 -0.66 -10.25
C ALA A 74 15.89 -0.71 -9.25
N LEU A 75 16.18 -0.55 -7.95
CA LEU A 75 15.23 -0.70 -6.87
C LEU A 75 14.38 0.55 -6.70
N LEU A 76 13.09 0.45 -7.01
CA LEU A 76 12.12 1.52 -6.81
C LEU A 76 10.90 0.93 -6.09
N PRO A 77 10.85 0.98 -4.74
CA PRO A 77 9.77 0.38 -3.97
C PRO A 77 8.41 1.00 -4.29
N PRO A 78 7.34 0.20 -4.48
CA PRO A 78 6.01 0.77 -4.61
C PRO A 78 5.54 1.37 -3.28
N ARG A 79 4.90 2.53 -3.38
CA ARG A 79 3.94 3.03 -2.41
C ARG A 79 2.54 2.76 -2.99
N THR A 80 1.88 1.72 -2.49
CA THR A 80 0.48 1.44 -2.86
C THR A 80 -0.44 2.54 -2.37
N GLY A 81 -1.18 3.20 -3.27
CA GLY A 81 -2.24 4.14 -2.91
C GLY A 81 -3.48 3.98 -3.75
N HIS A 82 -4.61 4.47 -3.26
CA HIS A 82 -5.86 4.24 -3.97
C HIS A 82 -6.00 5.20 -5.15
N MET A 83 -6.74 4.77 -6.15
CA MET A 83 -7.19 5.63 -7.23
C MET A 83 -8.10 6.73 -6.67
N GLY A 84 -8.01 7.93 -7.25
CA GLY A 84 -8.75 9.10 -6.81
C GLY A 84 -7.88 10.34 -6.86
N ASN A 85 -8.01 11.20 -5.86
CA ASN A 85 -7.45 12.54 -5.89
C ASN A 85 -5.99 12.59 -5.43
N TRP A 86 -5.09 12.64 -6.40
CA TRP A 86 -3.65 12.76 -6.18
C TRP A 86 -3.10 14.18 -6.35
N THR A 87 -3.86 15.12 -6.91
CA THR A 87 -3.38 16.48 -7.19
C THR A 87 -2.80 17.16 -5.96
N ASP A 88 -3.55 17.17 -4.85
CA ASP A 88 -3.09 17.81 -3.62
C ASP A 88 -2.00 17.01 -2.90
N ILE A 89 -1.96 15.68 -3.10
CA ILE A 89 -0.88 14.81 -2.61
C ILE A 89 0.43 15.15 -3.33
N VAL A 90 0.39 15.24 -4.66
CA VAL A 90 1.55 15.60 -5.47
C VAL A 90 2.00 17.02 -5.16
N ASN A 91 1.09 17.95 -4.85
CA ASN A 91 1.47 19.31 -4.50
C ASN A 91 1.88 19.50 -3.02
N GLY A 92 1.96 18.42 -2.21
CA GLY A 92 2.38 18.49 -0.82
C GLY A 92 1.42 19.29 0.07
N ARG A 93 0.12 19.20 -0.20
CA ARG A 93 -0.93 19.95 0.51
C ARG A 93 -2.11 19.06 0.92
N ALA A 94 -1.86 17.78 1.14
CA ALA A 94 -2.83 16.76 1.50
C ALA A 94 -2.68 16.27 2.96
N GLY A 95 -2.04 17.06 3.82
CA GLY A 95 -1.89 16.83 5.25
C GLY A 95 -1.24 15.50 5.56
N ALA A 96 -1.96 14.59 6.22
CA ALA A 96 -1.44 13.27 6.53
C ALA A 96 -0.95 12.54 5.26
N MET A 97 -1.59 12.76 4.11
CA MET A 97 -1.25 12.07 2.87
C MET A 97 0.03 12.60 2.19
N ASP A 98 0.64 13.67 2.70
CA ASP A 98 1.90 14.21 2.18
C ASP A 98 3.07 13.22 2.30
N PHE A 99 2.98 12.25 3.21
CA PHE A 99 3.96 11.18 3.31
C PHE A 99 4.11 10.39 1.98
N ASN A 100 3.08 10.39 1.13
CA ASN A 100 3.13 9.75 -0.19
C ASN A 100 4.13 10.46 -1.10
N ARG A 101 4.11 11.80 -1.09
CA ARG A 101 5.09 12.60 -1.84
C ARG A 101 6.48 12.35 -1.26
N ALA A 102 6.66 12.49 0.05
CA ALA A 102 7.96 12.33 0.71
C ALA A 102 8.63 10.97 0.45
N SER A 103 7.85 9.89 0.33
CA SER A 103 8.34 8.53 0.07
C SER A 103 8.57 8.21 -1.41
N THR A 104 8.13 9.06 -2.34
CA THR A 104 8.20 8.80 -3.78
C THR A 104 9.02 9.83 -4.56
N ILE A 105 9.39 10.95 -3.94
CA ILE A 105 10.38 11.87 -4.51
C ILE A 105 11.80 11.31 -4.38
N ARG A 106 12.75 11.88 -5.14
CA ARG A 106 14.19 11.56 -5.09
C ARG A 106 14.52 10.07 -5.33
N GLY A 107 13.66 9.34 -6.05
CA GLY A 107 13.90 7.93 -6.37
C GLY A 107 13.69 6.97 -5.20
N ARG A 108 13.05 7.40 -4.11
CA ARG A 108 12.81 6.53 -2.92
C ARG A 108 11.70 5.51 -3.11
N GLY A 109 10.92 5.66 -4.16
CA GLY A 109 9.80 4.81 -4.47
C GLY A 109 8.93 5.44 -5.55
N TYR A 110 7.81 4.80 -5.84
CA TYR A 110 6.85 5.32 -6.82
C TYR A 110 5.42 5.02 -6.41
N PRO A 111 4.44 5.87 -6.75
CA PRO A 111 3.04 5.57 -6.47
C PRO A 111 2.56 4.41 -7.37
N LEU A 112 2.11 3.33 -6.74
CA LEU A 112 1.47 2.21 -7.40
C LEU A 112 -0.02 2.25 -7.07
N ILE A 113 -0.86 2.49 -8.08
CA ILE A 113 -2.27 2.84 -7.88
C ILE A 113 -3.14 1.58 -7.83
N TYR A 114 -3.79 1.39 -6.68
CA TYR A 114 -4.80 0.38 -6.40
C TYR A 114 -6.20 0.89 -6.75
N ALA A 115 -6.92 0.16 -7.59
CA ALA A 115 -8.23 0.58 -8.10
C ALA A 115 -9.40 -0.25 -7.56
N PHE A 116 -9.15 -1.32 -6.79
CA PHE A 116 -10.22 -2.18 -6.26
C PHE A 116 -10.76 -1.65 -4.93
N THR A 117 -11.25 -0.41 -4.99
CA THR A 117 -11.89 0.32 -3.91
C THR A 117 -13.34 0.65 -4.27
N GLN A 118 -14.02 1.42 -3.43
CA GLN A 118 -15.35 1.92 -3.71
C GLN A 118 -15.35 3.44 -3.74
N THR A 119 -16.24 4.04 -4.53
CA THR A 119 -16.54 5.47 -4.48
C THR A 119 -16.98 5.87 -3.07
N GLU A 120 -16.69 7.09 -2.67
CA GLU A 120 -17.25 7.66 -1.45
C GLU A 120 -18.75 7.96 -1.59
N ASP A 121 -19.49 7.74 -0.50
CA ASP A 121 -20.90 8.12 -0.38
C ASP A 121 -21.08 9.64 -0.21
N VAL A 122 -22.33 10.09 -0.31
CA VAL A 122 -22.66 11.51 -0.16
C VAL A 122 -22.31 12.05 1.24
N ALA A 123 -22.47 11.22 2.28
CA ALA A 123 -22.23 11.58 3.67
C ALA A 123 -20.75 11.51 4.09
N LEU A 124 -19.86 11.03 3.21
CA LEU A 124 -18.44 10.79 3.51
C LEU A 124 -18.24 9.88 4.73
N SER A 125 -19.10 8.87 4.84
CA SER A 125 -19.12 7.92 5.95
C SER A 125 -18.69 6.51 5.53
N GLN A 126 -18.84 6.19 4.25
CA GLN A 126 -18.56 4.87 3.69
C GLN A 126 -17.76 4.98 2.38
N GLY A 127 -17.22 3.84 1.93
CA GLY A 127 -16.38 3.77 0.74
C GLY A 127 -15.02 4.45 0.95
N ASP A 128 -14.36 4.83 -0.14
CA ASP A 128 -13.06 5.50 -0.09
C ASP A 128 -13.21 7.01 -0.01
N TRP A 129 -13.58 7.50 1.17
CA TRP A 129 -13.61 8.94 1.44
C TRP A 129 -12.23 9.53 1.75
N VAL A 130 -11.16 8.72 1.75
CA VAL A 130 -9.78 9.20 1.91
C VAL A 130 -9.25 9.76 0.60
N TYR A 131 -9.38 9.02 -0.50
CA TYR A 131 -8.97 9.45 -1.85
C TYR A 131 -10.12 9.97 -2.71
N MET A 132 -11.36 9.69 -2.33
CA MET A 132 -12.59 10.23 -2.92
C MET A 132 -12.70 10.04 -4.45
N PRO A 133 -12.59 8.81 -4.97
CA PRO A 133 -12.51 8.58 -6.41
C PRO A 133 -13.81 8.90 -7.15
N GLY A 134 -14.95 9.07 -6.47
CA GLY A 134 -16.19 9.57 -7.07
C GLY A 134 -16.22 11.09 -7.25
N SER A 135 -15.14 11.80 -6.95
CA SER A 135 -15.05 13.25 -6.98
C SER A 135 -13.74 13.73 -7.60
N PHE A 136 -13.74 14.99 -8.00
CA PHE A 136 -12.51 15.77 -8.16
C PHE A 136 -12.29 16.61 -6.91
N VAL A 137 -11.07 16.57 -6.38
CA VAL A 137 -10.56 17.41 -5.32
C VAL A 137 -9.36 18.18 -5.86
N GLU A 138 -9.36 19.49 -5.66
CA GLU A 138 -8.27 20.37 -6.04
C GLU A 138 -8.21 21.57 -5.11
N ALA A 139 -7.02 21.82 -4.54
CA ALA A 139 -6.83 22.89 -3.56
C ALA A 139 -7.83 22.79 -2.40
N GLY A 140 -8.09 21.58 -1.93
CA GLY A 140 -9.06 21.29 -0.86
C GLY A 140 -10.54 21.41 -1.26
N GLN A 141 -10.86 21.83 -2.49
CA GLN A 141 -12.23 21.98 -2.98
C GLN A 141 -12.72 20.71 -3.66
N ARG A 142 -13.91 20.23 -3.29
CA ARG A 142 -14.53 19.03 -3.84
C ARG A 142 -15.59 19.37 -4.89
N ALA A 143 -15.43 18.84 -6.09
CA ALA A 143 -16.47 18.72 -7.11
C ALA A 143 -16.95 17.26 -7.21
N VAL A 144 -18.26 17.06 -7.12
CA VAL A 144 -18.92 15.74 -7.20
C VAL A 144 -19.11 15.38 -8.67
N LEU A 145 -18.65 14.19 -9.07
CA LEU A 145 -18.89 13.69 -10.43
C LEU A 145 -20.31 13.11 -10.54
N ASP A 146 -20.92 13.24 -11.71
CA ASP A 146 -22.13 12.51 -12.05
C ASP A 146 -21.77 11.08 -12.46
N LEU A 147 -22.19 10.12 -11.64
CA LEU A 147 -21.77 8.73 -11.75
C LEU A 147 -22.92 7.89 -12.27
N ARG A 148 -22.60 6.89 -13.09
CA ARG A 148 -23.57 5.92 -13.62
C ARG A 148 -23.10 4.50 -13.42
N VAL A 149 -24.05 3.58 -13.23
CA VAL A 149 -23.81 2.15 -13.06
C VAL A 149 -24.69 1.34 -14.00
N TRP A 150 -24.25 0.15 -14.36
CA TRP A 150 -25.00 -0.74 -15.24
C TRP A 150 -26.13 -1.43 -14.46
N ASN A 151 -27.37 -1.33 -14.93
CA ASN A 151 -28.51 -1.98 -14.29
C ASN A 151 -28.94 -3.31 -14.97
N GLY A 152 -28.09 -3.85 -15.84
CA GLY A 152 -28.41 -5.03 -16.66
C GLY A 152 -28.94 -4.70 -18.06
N ARG A 153 -29.25 -3.42 -18.35
CA ARG A 153 -29.74 -2.99 -19.68
C ARG A 153 -29.14 -1.67 -20.16
N GLN A 154 -28.92 -0.74 -19.24
CA GLN A 154 -28.37 0.58 -19.55
C GLN A 154 -27.63 1.16 -18.36
N PHE A 155 -26.87 2.24 -18.59
CA PHE A 155 -26.25 3.01 -17.52
C PHE A 155 -27.25 4.00 -16.90
N GLU A 156 -27.60 3.75 -15.64
CA GLU A 156 -28.46 4.62 -14.85
C GLU A 156 -27.65 5.46 -13.86
N ARG A 157 -28.19 6.62 -13.49
CA ARG A 157 -27.54 7.53 -12.54
C ARG A 157 -27.45 6.90 -11.16
N CYS A 158 -26.27 7.01 -10.55
CA CYS A 158 -26.02 6.59 -9.18
C CYS A 158 -26.37 7.75 -8.22
N ASP A 159 -27.29 7.50 -7.29
CA ASP A 159 -27.68 8.48 -6.25
C ASP A 159 -26.63 8.69 -5.15
N ARG A 160 -25.58 7.86 -5.13
CA ARG A 160 -24.46 7.89 -4.18
C ARG A 160 -24.86 7.73 -2.71
N THR A 161 -26.04 7.16 -2.45
CA THR A 161 -26.49 6.78 -1.11
C THR A 161 -25.66 5.63 -0.54
N SER A 162 -25.07 4.82 -1.42
CA SER A 162 -24.19 3.71 -1.09
C SER A 162 -22.96 3.73 -1.99
N PRO A 163 -21.77 3.39 -1.47
CA PRO A 163 -20.56 3.22 -2.27
C PRO A 163 -20.73 2.24 -3.42
N ARG A 164 -20.01 2.47 -4.52
CA ARG A 164 -19.95 1.56 -5.68
C ARG A 164 -18.52 1.17 -5.99
N PHE A 165 -18.32 -0.08 -6.37
CA PHE A 165 -17.03 -0.65 -6.74
C PHE A 165 -16.46 0.11 -7.93
N LEU A 166 -15.36 0.83 -7.69
CA LEU A 166 -14.80 1.82 -8.59
C LEU A 166 -14.63 1.32 -10.04
N PRO A 167 -14.13 0.09 -10.30
CA PRO A 167 -13.93 -0.41 -11.66
C PRO A 167 -15.19 -0.52 -12.53
N PHE A 168 -16.38 -0.64 -11.93
CA PHE A 168 -17.64 -0.83 -12.67
C PHE A 168 -18.48 0.44 -12.77
N VAL A 169 -17.94 1.57 -12.33
CA VAL A 169 -18.62 2.87 -12.37
C VAL A 169 -18.19 3.64 -13.61
N MET A 170 -19.15 4.28 -14.26
CA MET A 170 -18.93 5.27 -15.30
C MET A 170 -19.11 6.67 -14.73
N ALA A 171 -18.41 7.66 -15.29
CA ALA A 171 -18.59 9.07 -14.99
C ALA A 171 -19.00 9.82 -16.26
N GLU A 172 -19.97 10.73 -16.12
CA GLU A 172 -20.34 11.67 -17.17
C GLU A 172 -19.41 12.88 -17.11
N VAL A 173 -18.63 13.05 -18.16
CA VAL A 173 -17.69 14.18 -18.35
C VAL A 173 -18.04 14.89 -19.67
N GLU A 174 -17.37 16.00 -19.99
CA GLU A 174 -17.67 16.82 -21.18
C GLU A 174 -17.74 16.01 -22.49
N ASP A 175 -16.83 15.04 -22.66
CA ASP A 175 -16.76 14.15 -23.82
C ASP A 175 -17.68 12.92 -23.74
N GLY A 176 -18.70 12.95 -22.86
CA GLY A 176 -19.68 11.90 -22.64
C GLY A 176 -19.33 10.91 -21.52
N LEU A 177 -19.98 9.75 -21.56
CA LEU A 177 -19.85 8.73 -20.52
C LEU A 177 -18.52 7.97 -20.66
N ARG A 178 -17.70 7.97 -19.60
CA ARG A 178 -16.38 7.32 -19.57
C ARG A 178 -16.22 6.43 -18.33
N PRO A 179 -15.43 5.35 -18.40
CA PRO A 179 -15.06 4.57 -17.22
C PRO A 179 -14.41 5.47 -16.16
N LEU A 180 -14.91 5.43 -14.91
CA LEU A 180 -14.42 6.29 -13.83
C LEU A 180 -12.93 6.04 -13.55
N THR A 181 -12.48 4.79 -13.67
CA THR A 181 -11.06 4.42 -13.57
C THR A 181 -10.21 5.13 -14.62
N GLN A 182 -10.69 5.23 -15.86
CA GLN A 182 -10.01 5.93 -16.94
C GLN A 182 -9.97 7.44 -16.71
N VAL A 183 -11.07 8.04 -16.23
CA VAL A 183 -11.15 9.47 -15.90
C VAL A 183 -10.12 9.83 -14.83
N GLN A 184 -10.09 9.08 -13.72
CA GLN A 184 -9.14 9.31 -12.65
C GLN A 184 -7.69 9.01 -13.08
N TRP A 185 -7.48 7.94 -13.84
CA TRP A 185 -6.13 7.57 -14.31
C TRP A 185 -5.53 8.63 -15.25
N ARG A 186 -6.32 9.16 -16.21
CA ARG A 186 -5.85 10.24 -17.09
C ARG A 186 -5.44 11.48 -16.30
N ARG A 187 -6.20 11.84 -15.26
CA ARG A 187 -5.86 12.96 -14.38
C ARG A 187 -4.55 12.70 -13.63
N ILE A 188 -4.39 11.51 -13.04
CA ILE A 188 -3.16 11.11 -12.35
C ILE A 188 -1.95 11.14 -13.30
N GLN A 189 -2.08 10.63 -14.52
CA GLN A 189 -1.01 10.67 -15.53
C GLN A 189 -0.63 12.09 -15.96
N GLY A 190 -1.58 13.03 -15.90
CA GLY A 190 -1.33 14.46 -16.14
C GLY A 190 -0.62 15.17 -14.99
N LEU A 191 -0.51 14.55 -13.81
CA LEU A 191 0.24 15.10 -12.69
C LEU A 191 1.74 14.91 -12.96
N GLY A 192 2.44 15.99 -13.28
CA GLY A 192 3.89 15.98 -13.40
C GLY A 192 4.58 15.63 -12.08
N GLY A 193 5.86 15.25 -12.17
CA GLY A 193 6.76 15.13 -11.01
C GLY A 193 6.88 13.75 -10.36
N LEU A 194 5.98 12.79 -10.63
CA LEU A 194 6.07 11.40 -10.17
C LEU A 194 5.80 10.39 -11.28
N SER A 195 6.42 9.22 -11.21
CA SER A 195 6.17 8.09 -12.11
C SER A 195 5.08 7.19 -11.53
N PHE A 196 3.84 7.31 -12.02
CA PHE A 196 2.71 6.52 -11.55
C PHE A 196 2.62 5.15 -12.25
N GLY A 197 2.41 4.10 -11.47
CA GLY A 197 2.04 2.77 -11.97
C GLY A 197 0.58 2.42 -11.63
N LEU A 198 -0.04 1.51 -12.38
CA LEU A 198 -1.38 0.99 -12.11
C LEU A 198 -1.30 -0.50 -11.79
N GLU A 199 -1.73 -0.92 -10.59
CA GLU A 199 -1.56 -2.30 -10.11
C GLU A 199 -2.14 -3.34 -11.06
N ALA A 200 -3.36 -3.09 -11.56
CA ALA A 200 -4.01 -4.02 -12.47
C ALA A 200 -3.21 -4.20 -13.77
N ARG A 201 -2.52 -3.17 -14.27
CA ARG A 201 -1.68 -3.31 -15.47
C ARG A 201 -0.46 -4.18 -15.21
N VAL A 202 0.21 -3.99 -14.07
CA VAL A 202 1.36 -4.83 -13.67
C VAL A 202 0.96 -6.31 -13.60
N LEU A 203 -0.24 -6.60 -13.09
CA LEU A 203 -0.77 -7.96 -13.05
C LEU A 203 -1.15 -8.50 -14.43
N MET A 204 -1.69 -7.65 -15.31
CA MET A 204 -2.13 -8.05 -16.65
C MET A 204 -0.98 -8.17 -17.67
N GLU A 205 0.22 -7.67 -17.37
CA GLU A 205 1.42 -7.81 -18.24
C GLU A 205 1.74 -9.28 -18.59
N ASP A 206 1.41 -10.22 -17.71
CA ASP A 206 1.48 -11.66 -17.95
C ASP A 206 0.28 -12.32 -17.29
N GLU A 207 -0.88 -12.07 -17.89
CA GLU A 207 -2.17 -12.58 -17.42
C GLU A 207 -2.13 -14.08 -17.18
N ARG A 208 -1.43 -14.85 -18.02
CA ARG A 208 -1.33 -16.31 -17.88
C ARG A 208 -0.66 -16.69 -16.56
N LEU A 209 0.50 -16.11 -16.23
CA LEU A 209 1.16 -16.44 -14.97
C LEU A 209 0.29 -16.05 -13.77
N VAL A 210 -0.40 -14.90 -13.81
CA VAL A 210 -1.29 -14.49 -12.71
C VAL A 210 -2.46 -15.45 -12.54
N ARG A 211 -3.02 -15.96 -13.64
CA ARG A 211 -4.06 -17.01 -13.62
C ARG A 211 -3.53 -18.29 -13.00
N ASP A 212 -2.33 -18.74 -13.38
CA ASP A 212 -1.71 -19.94 -12.80
C ASP A 212 -1.48 -19.78 -11.29
N MET A 213 -1.03 -18.61 -10.85
CA MET A 213 -0.85 -18.28 -9.43
C MET A 213 -2.19 -18.26 -8.66
N LEU A 214 -3.24 -17.66 -9.26
CA LEU A 214 -4.56 -17.61 -8.65
C LEU A 214 -5.20 -19.01 -8.56
N ALA A 215 -5.08 -19.81 -9.62
CA ALA A 215 -5.53 -21.20 -9.65
C ALA A 215 -4.87 -22.02 -8.53
N ALA A 216 -3.54 -21.91 -8.40
CA ALA A 216 -2.77 -22.55 -7.34
C ALA A 216 -3.27 -22.17 -5.93
N ALA A 217 -3.52 -20.87 -5.70
CA ALA A 217 -4.01 -20.37 -4.42
C ALA A 217 -5.44 -20.84 -4.09
N ILE A 218 -6.35 -20.87 -5.08
CA ILE A 218 -7.72 -21.35 -4.93
C ILE A 218 -7.74 -22.85 -4.60
N GLU A 219 -6.96 -23.65 -5.32
CA GLU A 219 -6.89 -25.10 -5.09
C GLU A 219 -6.36 -25.42 -3.71
N ASP A 220 -5.29 -24.76 -3.27
CA ASP A 220 -4.77 -24.91 -1.91
C ASP A 220 -5.81 -24.52 -0.86
N ALA A 221 -6.42 -23.33 -0.98
CA ALA A 221 -7.45 -22.89 -0.05
C ALA A 221 -8.60 -23.90 0.05
N SER A 222 -9.01 -24.49 -1.06
CA SER A 222 -10.09 -25.50 -1.11
C SER A 222 -9.76 -26.81 -0.40
N ALA A 223 -8.47 -27.15 -0.27
CA ALA A 223 -8.00 -28.40 0.34
C ALA A 223 -7.75 -28.27 1.84
N GLN A 224 -7.82 -27.06 2.40
CA GLN A 224 -7.56 -26.83 3.83
C GLN A 224 -8.74 -27.25 4.71
N THR A 225 -8.44 -27.72 5.93
CA THR A 225 -9.45 -28.10 6.93
C THR A 225 -10.42 -26.95 7.25
N ASN A 226 -9.95 -25.70 7.19
CA ASN A 226 -10.79 -24.50 7.32
C ASN A 226 -10.74 -23.70 6.01
N ALA A 227 -11.33 -24.26 4.95
CA ALA A 227 -11.37 -23.65 3.62
C ALA A 227 -11.99 -22.25 3.64
N ARG A 228 -13.05 -22.03 4.43
CA ARG A 228 -13.71 -20.72 4.58
C ARG A 228 -12.72 -19.62 4.97
N ALA A 229 -11.91 -19.85 6.01
CA ALA A 229 -10.91 -18.88 6.45
C ALA A 229 -9.76 -18.73 5.42
N ALA A 230 -9.34 -19.83 4.78
CA ALA A 230 -8.30 -19.81 3.76
C ALA A 230 -8.70 -18.96 2.55
N PHE A 231 -9.95 -19.08 2.10
CA PHE A 231 -10.46 -18.31 0.97
C PHE A 231 -10.45 -16.81 1.21
N GLN A 232 -10.63 -16.33 2.45
CA GLN A 232 -10.62 -14.88 2.75
C GLN A 232 -9.29 -14.19 2.38
N ASP A 233 -8.18 -14.93 2.31
CA ASP A 233 -6.89 -14.42 1.89
C ASP A 233 -6.65 -14.57 0.35
N VAL A 234 -7.55 -15.23 -0.38
CA VAL A 234 -7.50 -15.49 -1.84
C VAL A 234 -8.59 -14.72 -2.59
N ILE A 235 -9.86 -14.89 -2.20
CA ILE A 235 -11.04 -14.18 -2.72
C ILE A 235 -11.74 -13.53 -1.53
N SER A 236 -11.85 -12.21 -1.54
CA SER A 236 -12.29 -11.46 -0.37
C SER A 236 -13.77 -11.05 -0.39
N HIS A 237 -14.31 -10.83 -1.58
CA HIS A 237 -15.64 -10.27 -1.82
C HIS A 237 -16.20 -10.82 -3.12
N GLN A 238 -17.51 -10.73 -3.26
CA GLN A 238 -18.20 -10.76 -4.55
C GLN A 238 -18.56 -9.33 -4.95
N VAL A 239 -18.43 -9.02 -6.23
CA VAL A 239 -18.78 -7.72 -6.81
C VAL A 239 -19.79 -7.91 -7.93
N SER A 240 -20.91 -7.21 -7.84
CA SER A 240 -21.93 -7.22 -8.88
C SER A 240 -21.60 -6.18 -9.96
N ILE A 241 -22.04 -6.40 -11.20
CA ILE A 241 -21.77 -5.52 -12.35
C ILE A 241 -22.33 -4.10 -12.19
N ASP A 242 -23.33 -3.93 -11.33
CA ASP A 242 -23.87 -2.63 -10.92
C ASP A 242 -22.99 -1.89 -9.88
N GLY A 243 -21.88 -2.51 -9.48
CA GLY A 243 -20.89 -1.98 -8.54
C GLY A 243 -21.20 -2.23 -7.06
N ARG A 244 -22.17 -3.07 -6.67
CA ARG A 244 -22.30 -3.44 -5.24
C ARG A 244 -21.22 -4.46 -4.87
N MET A 245 -20.83 -4.44 -3.59
CA MET A 245 -19.86 -5.38 -3.04
C MET A 245 -20.46 -6.06 -1.81
N SER A 246 -20.34 -7.38 -1.73
CA SER A 246 -20.71 -8.16 -0.55
C SER A 246 -19.59 -9.13 -0.17
N ARG A 247 -19.60 -9.55 1.09
CA ARG A 247 -18.72 -10.62 1.55
C ARG A 247 -19.50 -11.92 1.48
N GLU A 248 -19.07 -12.79 0.58
CA GLU A 248 -19.63 -14.12 0.41
C GLU A 248 -18.56 -15.17 0.74
N ASP A 249 -19.01 -16.30 1.27
CA ASP A 249 -18.14 -17.45 1.45
C ASP A 249 -17.94 -18.17 0.11
N VAL A 250 -16.74 -18.74 -0.09
CA VAL A 250 -16.43 -19.58 -1.25
C VAL A 250 -16.53 -21.05 -0.82
N GLU A 251 -17.35 -21.81 -1.53
CA GLU A 251 -17.58 -23.23 -1.26
C GLU A 251 -17.16 -24.07 -2.46
N ARG A 252 -16.48 -25.19 -2.23
CA ARG A 252 -16.20 -26.18 -3.27
C ARG A 252 -17.39 -27.13 -3.40
N VAL A 253 -17.95 -27.26 -4.61
CA VAL A 253 -19.11 -28.11 -4.90
C VAL A 253 -18.74 -29.08 -6.01
N GLY A 254 -18.41 -30.32 -5.63
CA GLY A 254 -17.88 -31.33 -6.56
C GLY A 254 -16.57 -30.86 -7.21
N LYS A 255 -16.60 -30.70 -8.54
CA LYS A 255 -15.46 -30.17 -9.33
C LYS A 255 -15.46 -28.64 -9.46
N GLY A 256 -16.55 -27.97 -9.10
CA GLY A 256 -16.74 -26.54 -9.24
C GLY A 256 -16.74 -25.79 -7.91
N TYR A 257 -17.17 -24.53 -7.96
CA TYR A 257 -17.19 -23.61 -6.83
C TYR A 257 -18.50 -22.83 -6.78
N ARG A 258 -18.92 -22.41 -5.58
CA ARG A 258 -20.06 -21.51 -5.38
C ARG A 258 -19.63 -20.30 -4.57
N ILE A 259 -20.11 -19.13 -4.97
CA ILE A 259 -19.93 -17.86 -4.25
C ILE A 259 -21.26 -17.11 -4.28
N GLY A 260 -21.85 -16.93 -3.10
CA GLY A 260 -23.21 -16.40 -2.98
C GLY A 260 -24.18 -17.27 -3.79
N ALA A 261 -24.91 -16.65 -4.72
CA ALA A 261 -25.86 -17.33 -5.60
C ALA A 261 -25.27 -17.86 -6.93
N VAL A 262 -23.97 -17.68 -7.18
CA VAL A 262 -23.33 -18.02 -8.46
C VAL A 262 -22.53 -19.32 -8.35
N ASP A 263 -22.79 -20.25 -9.27
CA ASP A 263 -22.05 -21.49 -9.46
C ASP A 263 -21.04 -21.36 -10.61
N TYR A 264 -19.79 -21.70 -10.33
CA TYR A 264 -18.70 -21.84 -11.31
C TYR A 264 -18.48 -23.33 -11.58
N PRO A 265 -18.57 -23.79 -12.84
CA PRO A 265 -18.54 -25.22 -13.16
C PRO A 265 -17.21 -25.93 -12.85
N ASP A 266 -16.11 -25.18 -12.82
CA ASP A 266 -14.75 -25.64 -12.55
C ASP A 266 -13.85 -24.48 -12.08
N LEU A 267 -12.58 -24.79 -11.83
CA LEU A 267 -11.55 -23.84 -11.40
C LEU A 267 -11.29 -22.76 -12.46
N ASP A 268 -11.20 -23.14 -13.73
CA ASP A 268 -10.88 -22.23 -14.82
C ASP A 268 -11.97 -21.16 -14.94
N ALA A 269 -13.24 -21.54 -14.86
CA ALA A 269 -14.35 -20.60 -14.87
C ALA A 269 -14.31 -19.61 -13.68
N LEU A 270 -13.92 -20.08 -12.48
CA LEU A 270 -13.76 -19.22 -11.31
C LEU A 270 -12.59 -18.23 -11.49
N VAL A 271 -11.45 -18.72 -12.00
CA VAL A 271 -10.27 -17.89 -12.29
C VAL A 271 -10.60 -16.86 -13.37
N ASP A 272 -11.26 -17.27 -14.47
CA ASP A 272 -11.72 -16.37 -15.53
C ASP A 272 -12.57 -15.23 -14.98
N ALA A 273 -13.55 -15.56 -14.14
CA ALA A 273 -14.41 -14.56 -13.52
C ALA A 273 -13.63 -13.63 -12.57
N ALA A 274 -12.66 -14.15 -11.83
CA ALA A 274 -11.81 -13.36 -10.93
C ALA A 274 -10.86 -12.39 -11.64
N MET A 275 -10.54 -12.66 -12.91
CA MET A 275 -9.73 -11.76 -13.73
C MET A 275 -10.55 -10.60 -14.32
N LEU A 276 -11.88 -10.67 -14.33
CA LEU A 276 -12.73 -9.62 -14.92
C LEU A 276 -12.59 -8.24 -14.22
N PRO A 277 -12.54 -8.14 -12.87
CA PRO A 277 -12.22 -6.89 -12.20
C PRO A 277 -10.86 -6.28 -12.60
N LEU A 278 -9.84 -7.11 -12.86
CA LEU A 278 -8.53 -6.64 -13.35
C LEU A 278 -8.65 -6.04 -14.76
N ARG A 279 -9.37 -6.72 -15.65
CA ARG A 279 -9.62 -6.25 -17.02
C ARG A 279 -10.41 -4.94 -17.04
N ALA A 280 -11.40 -4.77 -16.15
CA ALA A 280 -12.16 -3.52 -16.02
C ALA A 280 -11.28 -2.29 -15.66
N VAL A 281 -10.08 -2.51 -15.12
CA VAL A 281 -9.12 -1.44 -14.81
C VAL A 281 -8.01 -1.33 -15.86
N ALA A 282 -7.45 -2.45 -16.31
CA ALA A 282 -6.36 -2.47 -17.27
C ALA A 282 -6.82 -2.08 -18.69
N GLU A 283 -8.00 -2.56 -19.09
CA GLU A 283 -8.60 -2.44 -20.42
C GLU A 283 -10.08 -2.02 -20.32
N PRO A 284 -10.37 -0.84 -19.71
CA PRO A 284 -11.75 -0.48 -19.35
C PRO A 284 -12.66 -0.36 -20.58
N GLU A 285 -12.18 0.19 -21.70
CA GLU A 285 -13.00 0.35 -22.91
C GLU A 285 -13.47 -1.00 -23.47
N ALA A 286 -12.59 -2.00 -23.52
CA ALA A 286 -12.92 -3.34 -23.98
C ALA A 286 -13.91 -4.04 -23.02
N PHE A 287 -13.71 -3.88 -21.72
CA PHE A 287 -14.62 -4.41 -20.70
C PHE A 287 -16.04 -3.83 -20.86
N PHE A 288 -16.17 -2.51 -20.94
CA PHE A 288 -17.49 -1.87 -21.03
C PHE A 288 -18.16 -2.03 -22.40
N ALA A 289 -17.40 -2.20 -23.48
CA ALA A 289 -17.94 -2.54 -24.80
C ALA A 289 -18.59 -3.94 -24.83
N GLY A 290 -18.13 -4.85 -23.99
CA GLY A 290 -18.65 -6.21 -23.84
C GLY A 290 -19.56 -6.42 -22.63
N ILE A 291 -20.04 -5.36 -21.98
CA ILE A 291 -20.69 -5.44 -20.66
C ILE A 291 -21.90 -6.37 -20.62
N ASP A 292 -22.65 -6.48 -21.73
CA ASP A 292 -23.82 -7.38 -21.83
C ASP A 292 -23.47 -8.88 -21.70
N ALA A 293 -22.21 -9.24 -21.97
CA ALA A 293 -21.72 -10.62 -21.86
C ALA A 293 -21.03 -10.91 -20.52
N ILE A 294 -20.87 -9.90 -19.66
CA ILE A 294 -20.21 -10.04 -18.36
C ILE A 294 -21.20 -10.65 -17.36
N PRO A 295 -20.76 -11.62 -16.51
CA PRO A 295 -21.60 -12.16 -15.45
C PRO A 295 -22.12 -11.07 -14.51
N THR A 296 -23.32 -11.28 -13.95
CA THR A 296 -23.89 -10.34 -12.98
C THR A 296 -23.00 -10.16 -11.76
N ASP A 297 -22.37 -11.22 -11.27
CA ASP A 297 -21.52 -11.20 -10.09
C ASP A 297 -20.19 -11.87 -10.37
N MET A 298 -19.12 -11.30 -9.84
CA MET A 298 -17.73 -11.72 -10.05
C MET A 298 -16.98 -11.81 -8.72
N PRO A 299 -16.08 -12.78 -8.55
CA PRO A 299 -15.23 -12.84 -7.38
C PRO A 299 -14.14 -11.76 -7.45
N LEU A 300 -13.78 -11.21 -6.29
CA LEU A 300 -12.70 -10.23 -6.18
C LEU A 300 -11.50 -10.83 -5.46
N MET A 301 -10.38 -10.89 -6.18
CA MET A 301 -9.08 -11.26 -5.61
C MET A 301 -8.78 -10.43 -4.37
N ALA A 302 -8.42 -11.10 -3.28
CA ALA A 302 -8.11 -10.45 -2.02
C ALA A 302 -6.87 -9.56 -2.16
N SER A 303 -6.93 -8.33 -1.62
CA SER A 303 -5.80 -7.39 -1.64
C SER A 303 -4.49 -7.97 -1.09
N THR A 304 -4.60 -8.92 -0.18
CA THR A 304 -3.48 -9.69 0.36
C THR A 304 -2.76 -10.50 -0.72
N LEU A 305 -3.50 -11.31 -1.48
CA LEU A 305 -2.98 -12.10 -2.59
C LEU A 305 -2.45 -11.18 -3.68
N THR A 306 -3.18 -10.12 -4.04
CA THR A 306 -2.75 -9.11 -5.01
C THR A 306 -1.33 -8.61 -4.72
N ARG A 307 -1.03 -8.28 -3.45
CA ARG A 307 0.29 -7.78 -3.05
C ARG A 307 1.40 -8.83 -3.07
N ILE A 308 1.09 -10.08 -2.71
CA ILE A 308 2.04 -11.18 -2.86
C ILE A 308 2.39 -11.36 -4.32
N VAL A 309 1.38 -11.43 -5.20
CA VAL A 309 1.57 -11.60 -6.64
C VAL A 309 2.35 -10.42 -7.22
N LEU A 310 2.05 -9.18 -6.85
CA LEU A 310 2.84 -8.01 -7.26
C LEU A 310 4.31 -8.11 -6.82
N GLY A 311 4.58 -8.60 -5.61
CA GLY A 311 5.94 -8.83 -5.11
C GLY A 311 6.67 -9.91 -5.91
N MET A 312 6.00 -11.04 -6.18
CA MET A 312 6.50 -12.14 -7.03
C MET A 312 6.67 -11.74 -8.50
N ARG A 313 5.92 -10.74 -8.95
CA ARG A 313 6.04 -10.07 -10.26
C ARG A 313 7.03 -8.91 -10.24
N HIS A 314 7.79 -8.76 -9.16
CA HIS A 314 8.89 -7.82 -9.05
C HIS A 314 8.50 -6.35 -9.22
N SER A 315 7.33 -5.95 -8.71
CA SER A 315 6.84 -4.55 -8.81
C SER A 315 7.74 -3.50 -8.14
N HIS A 316 8.79 -3.90 -7.43
CA HIS A 316 9.83 -3.06 -6.86
C HIS A 316 11.01 -2.79 -7.83
N TYR A 317 10.93 -3.34 -9.05
CA TYR A 317 11.88 -3.15 -10.14
C TYR A 317 11.14 -2.72 -11.43
N PRO A 318 10.29 -1.67 -11.40
CA PRO A 318 9.33 -1.34 -12.47
C PRO A 318 9.98 -0.92 -13.81
N HIS A 319 11.27 -0.61 -13.82
CA HIS A 319 11.99 -0.14 -15.01
C HIS A 319 13.18 -1.04 -15.37
N ALA A 320 13.33 -2.17 -14.68
CA ALA A 320 14.44 -3.08 -14.89
C ALA A 320 13.98 -4.38 -15.57
N ARG A 321 14.82 -4.90 -16.46
CA ARG A 321 14.71 -6.29 -16.88
C ARG A 321 15.26 -7.16 -15.76
N ILE A 322 14.43 -8.07 -15.25
CA ILE A 322 14.79 -8.91 -14.11
C ILE A 322 15.87 -9.93 -14.50
N ASP A 323 17.01 -9.86 -13.81
CA ASP A 323 18.02 -10.91 -13.76
C ASP A 323 17.84 -11.68 -12.44
N ARG A 324 17.27 -12.89 -12.53
CA ARG A 324 16.93 -13.67 -11.33
C ARG A 324 18.15 -14.03 -10.50
N ASP A 325 19.29 -14.29 -11.12
CA ASP A 325 20.49 -14.75 -10.40
C ASP A 325 21.08 -13.66 -9.51
N THR A 326 20.96 -12.39 -9.92
CA THR A 326 21.51 -11.27 -9.17
C THR A 326 20.47 -10.46 -8.42
N MET A 327 19.20 -10.44 -8.84
CA MET A 327 18.17 -9.53 -8.30
C MET A 327 17.13 -10.21 -7.40
N THR A 328 16.90 -11.52 -7.57
CA THR A 328 15.77 -12.21 -6.91
C THR A 328 16.14 -13.60 -6.36
N ARG A 329 17.42 -14.00 -6.42
CA ARG A 329 17.94 -15.17 -5.72
C ARG A 329 18.76 -14.75 -4.49
N PRO A 330 18.59 -15.43 -3.34
CA PRO A 330 17.74 -16.60 -3.11
C PRO A 330 16.24 -16.29 -2.95
N PHE A 331 15.87 -15.02 -2.82
CA PHE A 331 14.49 -14.53 -2.75
C PHE A 331 14.37 -13.16 -3.42
N SER A 332 13.16 -12.79 -3.85
CA SER A 332 12.83 -11.43 -4.28
C SER A 332 12.69 -10.51 -3.05
N PRO A 333 13.54 -9.48 -2.89
CA PRO A 333 13.52 -8.58 -1.74
C PRO A 333 12.49 -7.46 -1.97
N HIS A 334 11.21 -7.76 -1.78
CA HIS A 334 10.16 -6.79 -2.08
C HIS A 334 10.05 -5.72 -0.98
N PHE A 335 10.75 -4.60 -1.19
CA PHE A 335 10.57 -3.37 -0.44
C PHE A 335 9.23 -2.73 -0.77
N HIS A 336 8.47 -2.35 0.26
CA HIS A 336 7.15 -1.75 0.10
C HIS A 336 6.90 -0.63 1.09
N TRP A 337 6.56 0.57 0.61
CA TRP A 337 6.10 1.68 1.45
C TRP A 337 4.66 1.47 1.87
N GLY A 338 4.45 0.89 3.06
CA GLY A 338 3.13 0.57 3.58
C GLY A 338 2.47 1.77 4.26
N ALA A 339 1.22 2.05 3.88
CA ALA A 339 0.38 3.09 4.50
C ALA A 339 0.02 2.77 5.96
N ARG A 340 -0.60 3.74 6.66
CA ARG A 340 -0.97 3.65 8.08
C ARG A 340 -1.77 2.41 8.46
N ASP A 341 -2.70 1.93 7.62
CA ASP A 341 -3.45 0.71 7.93
C ASP A 341 -2.64 -0.56 7.66
N MET A 342 -1.83 -0.55 6.60
CA MET A 342 -1.06 -1.71 6.13
C MET A 342 0.15 -2.00 7.01
N ALA A 343 0.98 -0.99 7.26
CA ALA A 343 2.19 -1.08 8.08
C ALA A 343 1.96 -0.57 9.52
N GLY A 344 1.07 0.40 9.72
CA GLY A 344 0.95 1.03 11.03
C GLY A 344 2.18 1.85 11.39
N TYR A 345 2.34 2.04 12.70
CA TYR A 345 3.41 2.75 13.39
C TYR A 345 3.64 1.98 14.70
N PRO A 346 4.34 0.84 14.65
CA PRO A 346 4.55 0.01 15.84
C PRO A 346 5.41 0.76 16.88
N PRO A 347 5.25 0.43 18.19
CA PRO A 347 4.43 -0.64 18.74
C PRO A 347 2.96 -0.26 18.94
N VAL A 348 2.59 1.03 18.79
CA VAL A 348 1.22 1.51 19.04
C VAL A 348 0.22 0.85 18.09
N ARG A 349 0.57 0.73 16.80
CA ARG A 349 -0.25 0.03 15.81
C ARG A 349 0.61 -0.76 14.84
N GLY A 350 0.47 -2.09 14.80
CA GLY A 350 1.36 -2.98 14.02
C GLY A 350 1.00 -3.24 12.55
N GLY A 351 -0.03 -2.58 12.01
CA GLY A 351 -0.54 -2.84 10.67
C GLY A 351 -1.22 -4.21 10.51
N TYR A 352 -1.98 -4.42 9.43
CA TYR A 352 -2.66 -5.70 9.22
C TYR A 352 -1.83 -6.75 8.47
N PHE A 353 -0.92 -6.33 7.59
CA PHE A 353 -0.36 -7.20 6.56
C PHE A 353 0.64 -8.23 7.11
N LEU A 354 1.58 -7.80 7.97
CA LEU A 354 2.55 -8.67 8.62
C LEU A 354 2.16 -9.08 10.05
N SER A 355 0.86 -9.11 10.35
CA SER A 355 0.38 -9.64 11.62
C SER A 355 0.68 -11.14 11.75
N ARG A 356 0.93 -11.64 12.96
CA ARG A 356 1.36 -13.05 13.20
C ARG A 356 0.42 -14.07 12.57
N ASN A 357 -0.89 -13.84 12.63
CA ASN A 357 -1.89 -14.74 12.05
C ASN A 357 -1.84 -14.70 10.53
N ARG A 358 -1.69 -13.52 9.94
CA ARG A 358 -1.66 -13.35 8.49
C ARG A 358 -0.40 -13.94 7.86
N ILE A 359 0.79 -13.73 8.45
CA ILE A 359 2.06 -14.28 7.91
C ILE A 359 1.98 -15.79 7.64
N LYS A 360 1.33 -16.57 8.51
CA LYS A 360 1.17 -18.01 8.31
C LYS A 360 0.33 -18.33 7.08
N GLY A 361 -0.76 -17.58 6.87
CA GLY A 361 -1.61 -17.68 5.67
C GLY A 361 -0.83 -17.29 4.41
N LEU A 362 -0.10 -16.17 4.45
CA LEU A 362 0.75 -15.71 3.33
C LEU A 362 1.81 -16.74 2.96
N ALA A 363 2.47 -17.34 3.96
CA ALA A 363 3.49 -18.37 3.75
C ALA A 363 2.91 -19.60 3.03
N ARG A 364 1.73 -20.05 3.44
CA ARG A 364 1.06 -21.19 2.82
C ARG A 364 0.64 -20.88 1.38
N ILE A 365 -0.06 -19.76 1.15
CA ILE A 365 -0.49 -19.34 -0.19
C ILE A 365 0.71 -19.18 -1.11
N SER A 366 1.78 -18.54 -0.63
CA SER A 366 3.01 -18.36 -1.42
C SER A 366 3.68 -19.68 -1.74
N GLN A 367 3.65 -20.66 -0.83
CA GLN A 367 4.20 -21.99 -1.08
C GLN A 367 3.40 -22.73 -2.15
N ALA A 368 2.07 -22.71 -2.06
CA ALA A 368 1.20 -23.31 -3.06
C ALA A 368 1.44 -22.73 -4.47
N ILE A 369 1.63 -21.41 -4.55
CA ILE A 369 2.03 -20.73 -5.78
C ILE A 369 3.40 -21.22 -6.25
N LEU A 370 4.41 -21.20 -5.38
CA LEU A 370 5.80 -21.54 -5.70
C LEU A 370 5.97 -22.97 -6.23
N ASP A 371 5.20 -23.91 -5.67
CA ASP A 371 5.23 -25.32 -6.03
C ASP A 371 4.64 -25.57 -7.43
N ARG A 372 3.68 -24.73 -7.86
CA ARG A 372 2.98 -24.88 -9.15
C ARG A 372 3.46 -23.91 -10.23
N THR A 373 4.21 -22.88 -9.87
CA THR A 373 4.73 -21.86 -10.80
C THR A 373 6.25 -21.70 -10.67
N PRO A 374 7.07 -22.49 -11.41
CA PRO A 374 8.53 -22.43 -11.33
C PRO A 374 9.14 -21.07 -11.72
N GLN A 375 8.39 -20.26 -12.47
CA GLN A 375 8.74 -18.89 -12.84
C GLN A 375 8.71 -17.94 -11.63
N ALA A 376 7.93 -18.26 -10.60
CA ALA A 376 7.86 -17.47 -9.38
C ALA A 376 9.13 -17.66 -8.53
N ASP A 377 9.57 -16.56 -7.93
CA ASP A 377 10.61 -16.54 -6.92
C ASP A 377 10.00 -16.46 -5.52
N PRO A 378 10.65 -17.08 -4.51
CA PRO A 378 10.28 -16.85 -3.12
C PRO A 378 10.32 -15.36 -2.77
N LEU A 379 9.48 -14.94 -1.83
CA LEU A 379 9.27 -13.53 -1.52
C LEU A 379 9.71 -13.19 -0.09
N LEU A 380 10.70 -12.31 0.05
CA LEU A 380 10.94 -11.63 1.33
C LEU A 380 10.30 -10.25 1.29
N PHE A 381 9.24 -10.06 2.06
CA PHE A 381 8.51 -8.79 2.10
C PHE A 381 9.11 -7.84 3.14
N LEU A 382 9.71 -6.74 2.69
CA LEU A 382 10.28 -5.70 3.54
C LEU A 382 9.28 -4.55 3.68
N MET A 383 8.52 -4.56 4.78
CA MET A 383 7.51 -3.54 5.05
C MET A 383 8.16 -2.28 5.64
N MET A 384 8.08 -1.18 4.91
CA MET A 384 8.60 0.13 5.30
C MET A 384 7.43 1.04 5.66
N PRO A 385 7.24 1.43 6.94
CA PRO A 385 6.16 2.33 7.31
C PRO A 385 6.38 3.71 6.73
N VAL A 386 5.49 4.13 5.83
CA VAL A 386 5.57 5.44 5.19
C VAL A 386 5.30 6.59 6.17
N VAL A 387 4.60 6.29 7.26
CA VAL A 387 4.15 7.25 8.28
C VAL A 387 5.29 7.97 8.98
N ILE A 388 6.53 7.46 8.93
CA ILE A 388 7.70 8.18 9.46
C ILE A 388 7.86 9.56 8.81
N PHE A 389 7.46 9.72 7.54
CA PHE A 389 7.53 10.99 6.83
C PHE A 389 6.45 11.99 7.26
N MET A 390 5.53 11.61 8.15
CA MET A 390 4.66 12.59 8.81
C MET A 390 5.47 13.56 9.69
N LEU A 391 6.66 13.13 10.15
CA LEU A 391 7.64 13.97 10.84
C LEU A 391 8.42 14.90 9.90
N CYS A 392 8.18 14.87 8.58
CA CYS A 392 8.78 15.80 7.63
C CYS A 392 7.81 16.94 7.34
N PRO A 393 7.95 18.12 7.98
CA PRO A 393 7.07 19.27 7.75
C PRO A 393 7.18 19.78 6.31
N THR A 394 6.27 20.67 5.94
CA THR A 394 6.27 21.28 4.60
C THR A 394 7.15 22.51 4.54
N SER A 395 7.70 22.80 3.36
CA SER A 395 8.41 24.06 3.08
C SER A 395 7.52 25.30 3.14
N ALA A 396 6.18 25.15 3.18
CA ALA A 396 5.26 26.27 3.33
C ALA A 396 5.19 26.81 4.77
N HIS A 397 5.69 26.03 5.74
CA HIS A 397 5.74 26.38 7.16
C HIS A 397 7.19 26.21 7.66
N GLU A 398 8.07 27.13 7.27
CA GLU A 398 9.52 27.00 7.46
C GLU A 398 9.94 26.81 8.92
N ASP A 399 9.23 27.42 9.87
CA ASP A 399 9.51 27.30 11.30
C ASP A 399 9.28 25.89 11.86
N ASP A 400 8.39 25.10 11.24
CA ASP A 400 8.07 23.76 11.72
C ASP A 400 9.29 22.84 11.67
N ALA A 401 10.15 22.99 10.65
CA ALA A 401 11.36 22.18 10.50
C ALA A 401 12.24 22.28 11.76
N ARG A 402 12.54 23.50 12.20
CA ARG A 402 13.37 23.75 13.39
C ARG A 402 12.70 23.25 14.68
N LEU A 403 11.38 23.39 14.80
CA LEU A 403 10.66 22.89 15.98
C LEU A 403 10.66 21.36 16.04
N VAL A 404 10.55 20.68 14.89
CA VAL A 404 10.62 19.22 14.82
C VAL A 404 12.04 18.71 15.03
N GLU A 405 13.08 19.46 14.65
CA GLU A 405 14.48 19.15 14.99
C GLU A 405 14.68 19.01 16.50
N ASP A 406 14.11 19.92 17.28
CA ASP A 406 14.18 19.86 18.75
C ASP A 406 13.53 18.59 19.32
N LEU A 407 12.39 18.17 18.73
CA LEU A 407 11.73 16.90 19.08
C LEU A 407 12.63 15.70 18.77
N ILE A 408 13.17 15.66 17.55
CA ILE A 408 14.02 14.57 17.08
C ILE A 408 15.28 14.44 17.93
N ALA A 409 15.93 15.56 18.25
CA ALA A 409 17.12 15.59 19.10
C ALA A 409 16.80 15.05 20.51
N SER A 410 15.66 15.43 21.07
CA SER A 410 15.20 14.97 22.39
C SER A 410 14.89 13.46 22.40
N ILE A 411 14.19 12.96 21.37
CA ILE A 411 13.90 11.53 21.22
C ILE A 411 15.21 10.73 21.11
N ARG A 412 16.15 11.16 20.27
CA ARG A 412 17.43 10.46 20.09
C ARG A 412 18.28 10.42 21.36
N ARG A 413 18.25 11.49 22.16
CA ARG A 413 19.01 11.59 23.42
C ARG A 413 18.42 10.72 24.53
N THR A 414 17.09 10.70 24.63
CA THR A 414 16.39 10.05 25.75
C THR A 414 16.03 8.59 25.46
N VAL A 415 15.58 8.29 24.24
CA VAL A 415 15.08 6.96 23.88
C VAL A 415 16.24 6.11 23.35
N GLY A 416 17.02 5.53 24.25
CA GLY A 416 18.17 4.68 23.90
C GLY A 416 17.79 3.41 23.12
N GLN A 417 18.67 2.97 22.20
CA GLN A 417 18.50 1.81 21.29
C GLN A 417 18.69 0.45 22.00
N GLY A 418 18.36 -0.65 21.32
CA GLY A 418 18.62 -2.03 21.81
C GLY A 418 17.67 -2.51 22.92
N ARG A 419 16.68 -1.70 23.30
CA ARG A 419 15.59 -2.06 24.22
C ARG A 419 14.31 -2.33 23.43
N THR A 420 13.43 -3.16 23.98
CA THR A 420 12.14 -3.45 23.33
C THR A 420 11.29 -2.19 23.20
N ALA A 421 10.52 -2.10 22.12
CA ALA A 421 9.68 -0.93 21.84
C ALA A 421 8.69 -0.64 22.99
N ARG A 422 8.19 -1.70 23.66
CA ARG A 422 7.28 -1.56 24.82
C ARG A 422 7.93 -0.83 26.01
N ALA A 423 9.22 -1.06 26.25
CA ALA A 423 9.97 -0.41 27.32
C ALA A 423 10.31 1.05 26.98
N GLN A 424 10.49 1.36 25.69
CA GLN A 424 10.85 2.70 25.19
C GLN A 424 9.64 3.65 25.05
N MET A 425 8.43 3.11 24.89
CA MET A 425 7.24 3.91 24.59
C MET A 425 6.87 4.95 25.68
N PRO A 426 6.95 4.66 27.00
CA PRO A 426 6.66 5.65 28.03
C PRO A 426 7.59 6.88 27.97
N GLU A 427 8.88 6.67 27.74
CA GLU A 427 9.87 7.75 27.57
C GLU A 427 9.56 8.57 26.31
N THR A 428 9.17 7.89 25.22
CA THR A 428 8.78 8.55 23.97
C THR A 428 7.55 9.46 24.19
N ARG A 429 6.54 8.99 24.94
CA ARG A 429 5.35 9.79 25.27
C ARG A 429 5.69 11.01 26.11
N ALA A 430 6.56 10.85 27.11
CA ALA A 430 6.99 11.96 27.95
C ALA A 430 7.67 13.06 27.12
N VAL A 431 8.63 12.69 26.26
CA VAL A 431 9.32 13.63 25.36
C VAL A 431 8.35 14.33 24.40
N VAL A 432 7.42 13.58 23.79
CA VAL A 432 6.42 14.18 22.89
C VAL A 432 5.47 15.13 23.64
N GLY A 433 5.02 14.77 24.83
CA GLY A 433 4.15 15.62 25.65
C GLY A 433 4.83 16.92 26.08
N GLU A 434 6.07 16.84 26.56
CA GLU A 434 6.88 18.02 26.89
C GLU A 434 7.13 18.91 25.66
N TRP A 435 7.41 18.29 24.51
CA TRP A 435 7.60 19.01 23.26
C TRP A 435 6.33 19.76 22.84
N LEU A 436 5.16 19.09 22.82
CA LEU A 436 3.86 19.69 22.46
C LEU A 436 3.56 20.92 23.32
N GLN A 437 3.75 20.82 24.64
CA GLN A 437 3.60 21.96 25.55
C GLN A 437 4.58 23.09 25.24
N SER A 438 5.82 22.77 24.88
CA SER A 438 6.82 23.78 24.57
C SER A 438 6.54 24.52 23.27
N VAL A 439 5.98 23.85 22.25
CA VAL A 439 5.76 24.42 20.90
C VAL A 439 4.34 24.96 20.67
N GLU A 440 3.50 24.95 21.70
CA GLU A 440 2.13 25.45 21.65
C GLU A 440 2.08 26.86 21.03
N GLY A 441 1.22 27.03 20.02
CA GLY A 441 1.06 28.27 19.27
C GLY A 441 2.24 28.67 18.36
N ARG A 442 3.30 27.86 18.29
CA ARG A 442 4.48 28.08 17.43
C ARG A 442 4.57 27.09 16.28
N ILE A 443 4.18 25.84 16.50
CA ILE A 443 4.05 24.82 15.45
C ILE A 443 2.78 25.07 14.63
N SER A 444 2.82 24.83 13.33
CA SER A 444 1.63 25.01 12.49
C SER A 444 0.52 23.98 12.79
N ASP A 445 -0.73 24.43 12.71
CA ASP A 445 -1.90 23.54 12.75
C ASP A 445 -1.83 22.50 11.63
N TYR A 446 -1.28 22.89 10.46
CA TYR A 446 -1.12 21.98 9.32
C TYR A 446 -0.25 20.78 9.67
N PHE A 447 0.84 20.96 10.43
CA PHE A 447 1.68 19.86 10.87
C PHE A 447 0.95 18.96 11.88
N LEU A 448 0.32 19.55 12.90
CA LEU A 448 -0.41 18.81 13.93
C LEU A 448 -1.59 18.00 13.35
N ASP A 449 -2.32 18.60 12.41
CA ASP A 449 -3.48 18.02 11.74
C ASP A 449 -3.19 16.66 11.08
N ARG A 450 -1.93 16.39 10.73
CA ARG A 450 -1.49 15.12 10.13
C ARG A 450 -1.69 13.92 11.06
N PHE A 451 -1.60 14.12 12.38
CA PHE A 451 -1.54 13.04 13.36
C PHE A 451 -2.92 12.56 13.83
N HIS A 452 -4.00 13.27 13.49
CA HIS A 452 -5.36 12.85 13.80
C HIS A 452 -5.73 11.52 13.12
N ARG A 453 -6.63 10.74 13.72
CA ARG A 453 -6.90 9.35 13.31
C ARG A 453 -7.40 9.20 11.87
N ARG A 454 -8.10 10.19 11.32
CA ARG A 454 -8.66 10.10 9.97
C ARG A 454 -8.82 11.49 9.32
N ARG A 455 -7.96 11.80 8.36
CA ARG A 455 -8.14 12.94 7.45
C ARG A 455 -8.07 12.46 6.02
N SER A 456 -9.01 12.91 5.21
CA SER A 456 -9.00 12.68 3.77
C SER A 456 -8.02 13.64 3.09
N VAL A 457 -8.00 13.64 1.76
CA VAL A 457 -7.35 14.69 0.97
C VAL A 457 -7.97 16.09 1.16
N LEU A 458 -9.11 16.20 1.84
CA LEU A 458 -9.73 17.49 2.15
C LEU A 458 -9.03 18.16 3.33
N HIS A 459 -8.81 19.46 3.21
CA HIS A 459 -8.25 20.31 4.27
C HIS A 459 -9.12 21.53 4.51
N ARG A 460 -9.04 22.07 5.72
CA ARG A 460 -9.70 23.32 6.09
C ARG A 460 -8.76 24.48 5.78
N GLY A 461 -9.34 25.62 5.37
CA GLY A 461 -8.60 26.86 5.16
C GLY A 461 -7.92 26.94 3.79
N ALA A 462 -7.13 28.00 3.62
CA ALA A 462 -6.36 28.22 2.40
C ALA A 462 -5.12 27.33 2.40
N LEU A 463 -4.94 26.57 1.32
CA LEU A 463 -3.74 25.76 1.11
C LEU A 463 -2.73 26.50 0.24
N PRO A 464 -1.42 26.28 0.44
CA PRO A 464 -0.42 26.76 -0.49
C PRO A 464 -0.63 26.15 -1.89
N ALA A 465 -0.14 26.84 -2.92
CA ALA A 465 -0.17 26.29 -4.28
C ALA A 465 0.62 24.98 -4.37
N TYR A 466 1.76 24.92 -3.67
CA TYR A 466 2.70 23.82 -3.66
C TYR A 466 3.56 23.87 -2.40
N SER A 467 3.99 22.71 -1.90
CA SER A 467 5.02 22.61 -0.87
C SER A 467 5.88 21.36 -1.04
N ASP A 468 7.14 21.45 -0.61
CA ASP A 468 8.05 20.32 -0.55
C ASP A 468 8.14 19.75 0.87
N PRO A 469 8.27 18.42 1.03
CA PRO A 469 8.59 17.84 2.33
C PRO A 469 10.04 18.18 2.70
N VAL A 470 10.23 18.68 3.91
CA VAL A 470 11.53 19.03 4.48
C VAL A 470 11.92 17.94 5.47
N GLU A 471 13.09 17.32 5.27
CA GLU A 471 13.70 16.44 6.28
C GLU A 471 14.34 17.32 7.37
N PRO A 472 13.82 17.31 8.61
CA PRO A 472 14.44 18.07 9.69
C PRO A 472 15.82 17.49 10.02
N GLN A 473 16.76 18.32 10.47
CA GLN A 473 18.05 17.85 10.97
C GLN A 473 17.87 16.75 12.03
N GLY A 474 18.64 15.66 11.91
CA GLY A 474 18.54 14.51 12.82
C GLY A 474 17.57 13.41 12.37
N PHE A 475 16.69 13.67 11.38
CA PHE A 475 15.70 12.69 10.92
C PHE A 475 16.35 11.42 10.37
N ARG A 476 17.40 11.56 9.54
CA ARG A 476 18.12 10.42 8.96
C ARG A 476 18.82 9.57 10.03
N GLU A 477 19.17 10.16 11.16
CA GLU A 477 19.85 9.49 12.27
C GLU A 477 18.88 8.84 13.27
N MET A 478 17.58 9.09 13.17
CA MET A 478 16.58 8.33 13.92
C MET A 478 16.54 6.89 13.42
N THR A 479 16.20 5.96 14.30
CA THR A 479 15.82 4.61 13.87
C THR A 479 14.37 4.59 13.36
N MET A 480 14.06 3.63 12.49
CA MET A 480 12.70 3.38 12.03
C MET A 480 11.73 3.16 13.20
N ARG A 481 12.18 2.46 14.26
CA ARG A 481 11.43 2.28 15.51
C ARG A 481 11.19 3.60 16.23
N GLN A 482 12.22 4.42 16.42
CA GLN A 482 12.09 5.74 17.07
C GLN A 482 11.07 6.61 16.34
N ALA A 483 11.16 6.74 15.01
CA ALA A 483 10.20 7.55 14.25
C ALA A 483 8.77 6.99 14.33
N CYS A 484 8.60 5.67 14.25
CA CYS A 484 7.28 5.05 14.42
C CYS A 484 6.69 5.29 15.82
N MET A 485 7.51 5.21 16.88
CA MET A 485 7.09 5.54 18.25
C MET A 485 6.73 7.02 18.39
N THR A 486 7.53 7.94 17.84
CA THR A 486 7.25 9.38 17.86
C THR A 486 5.92 9.70 17.16
N VAL A 487 5.70 9.15 15.97
CA VAL A 487 4.41 9.27 15.26
C VAL A 487 3.26 8.71 16.11
N GLY A 488 3.47 7.55 16.73
CA GLY A 488 2.48 6.91 17.60
C GLY A 488 2.10 7.75 18.81
N ALA A 489 3.09 8.34 19.49
CA ALA A 489 2.86 9.23 20.62
C ALA A 489 2.15 10.54 20.21
N LEU A 490 2.51 11.13 19.07
CA LEU A 490 1.82 12.31 18.54
C LEU A 490 0.35 12.01 18.20
N VAL A 491 0.09 10.86 17.57
CA VAL A 491 -1.29 10.41 17.29
C VAL A 491 -2.08 10.21 18.57
N GLU A 492 -1.52 9.54 19.58
CA GLU A 492 -2.19 9.33 20.87
C GLU A 492 -2.53 10.67 21.52
N ALA A 493 -1.56 11.58 21.64
CA ALA A 493 -1.76 12.88 22.28
C ALA A 493 -2.82 13.74 21.59
N LEU A 494 -2.81 13.81 20.25
CA LEU A 494 -3.68 14.72 19.49
C LEU A 494 -5.06 14.13 19.17
N THR A 495 -5.26 12.82 19.35
CA THR A 495 -6.60 12.21 19.18
C THR A 495 -7.41 12.26 20.47
N ASP A 496 -6.77 12.21 21.64
CA ASP A 496 -7.48 12.23 22.92
C ASP A 496 -8.15 13.59 23.20
N GLU A 497 -7.64 14.68 22.61
CA GLU A 497 -8.28 16.02 22.66
C GLU A 497 -9.60 16.10 21.86
N ASP A 498 -9.71 15.39 20.73
CA ASP A 498 -10.93 15.37 19.90
C ASP A 498 -12.12 14.72 20.63
N GLN A 499 -11.88 13.85 21.63
CA GLN A 499 -12.95 13.26 22.44
C GLN A 499 -13.43 14.18 23.56
N LEU A 500 -12.60 15.12 24.00
CA LEU A 500 -12.93 16.10 25.05
C LEU A 500 -13.58 17.37 24.48
N ALA A 501 -13.34 17.71 23.21
CA ALA A 501 -13.96 18.87 22.55
C ALA A 501 -15.37 18.57 21.98
N VAL A 502 -15.81 17.30 22.01
CA VAL A 502 -17.12 16.84 21.50
C VAL A 502 -18.04 16.36 22.65
N ALA A 503 -17.57 16.42 23.90
CA ALA A 503 -18.36 16.21 25.12
C ALA A 503 -18.64 17.57 25.80
#